data_AF-A0A317NKU0-F1
#
_entry.id   AF-A0A317NKU0-F1
#
_cell.length_a   1.000
_cell.length_b   1.000
_cell.length_c   1.000
_cell.angle_alpha   90.00
_cell.angle_beta   90.00
_cell.angle_gamma   90.00
#
_symmetry.space_group_name_H-M   'P 1'
#
loop_
_entity.id
_entity.type
_entity.pdbx_description
1 polymer ?
#
loop_
_entity_poly.entity_id
_entity_poly.type
_entity_poly.pdbx_seq_one_letter_code
_entity_poly.pdbx_strand_id
1 'polypeptide(L)'
;MRPLRAGYLAAAAVTVFGAVTGRERLQWLTKPLLMPLLAADTVARDELDPVERRILLGSLAAATVGDVLLIDPDDDRRLIAGASSFAVMQTGYSVLWWRRGARPRAAIAAPRLLAWAGAAGLLRAKAPVLAVPLTAYGATLGTAAALASDPGLAPEAKNVAGLTIPNSDPRSRYGVGALLFTVSDGLIVLRRLFARDERTRRVSEGVILATYAAAQYLLTEPPTKAL
;
A
#
# COMPACT_ATOMS: atom_id res chain seq x y z
N MET A 1 -22.62 3.55 0.27
CA MET A 1 -21.17 3.85 0.27
C MET A 1 -20.97 5.34 0.50
N ARG A 2 -19.93 5.74 1.24
CA ARG A 2 -19.62 7.18 1.45
C ARG A 2 -19.21 7.84 0.13
N PRO A 3 -19.59 9.11 -0.13
CA PRO A 3 -19.36 9.76 -1.42
C PRO A 3 -17.86 9.86 -1.76
N LEU A 4 -17.00 10.19 -0.79
CA LEU A 4 -15.56 10.31 -1.00
C LEU A 4 -14.90 8.96 -1.31
N ARG A 5 -15.35 7.88 -0.67
CA ARG A 5 -14.90 6.51 -0.96
C ARG A 5 -15.43 6.01 -2.32
N ALA A 6 -16.62 6.42 -2.73
CA ALA A 6 -17.11 6.14 -4.08
C ALA A 6 -16.30 6.90 -5.13
N GLY A 7 -15.98 8.17 -4.87
CA GLY A 7 -15.06 8.97 -5.69
C GLY A 7 -13.68 8.32 -5.81
N TYR A 8 -13.15 7.79 -4.70
CA TYR A 8 -11.90 7.03 -4.71
C TYR A 8 -11.96 5.82 -5.65
N LEU A 9 -13.01 5.02 -5.56
CA LEU A 9 -13.19 3.84 -6.42
C LEU A 9 -13.31 4.24 -7.89
N ALA A 10 -14.00 5.34 -8.19
CA ALA A 10 -14.09 5.88 -9.54
C ALA A 10 -12.72 6.34 -10.07
N ALA A 11 -11.97 7.11 -9.28
CA ALA A 11 -10.62 7.54 -9.63
C ALA A 11 -9.68 6.33 -9.83
N ALA A 12 -9.79 5.31 -8.98
CA ALA A 12 -9.02 4.07 -9.10
C ALA A 12 -9.36 3.32 -10.39
N ALA A 13 -10.64 3.17 -10.72
CA ALA A 13 -11.07 2.55 -11.97
C ALA A 13 -10.54 3.27 -13.20
N VAL A 14 -10.59 4.61 -13.21
CA VAL A 14 -10.05 5.43 -14.31
C VAL A 14 -8.52 5.32 -14.38
N THR A 15 -7.83 5.29 -13.25
CA THR A 15 -6.37 5.10 -13.16
C THR A 15 -5.96 3.76 -13.77
N VAL A 16 -6.62 2.67 -13.36
CA VAL A 16 -6.38 1.31 -13.88
C VAL A 16 -6.70 1.22 -15.36
N PHE A 17 -7.84 1.77 -15.79
CA PHE A 17 -8.22 1.81 -17.20
C PHE A 17 -7.17 2.59 -18.03
N GLY A 18 -6.69 3.72 -17.51
CA GLY A 18 -5.62 4.51 -18.11
C GLY A 18 -4.34 3.71 -18.30
N ALA A 19 -3.95 2.89 -17.32
CA ALA A 19 -2.78 2.02 -17.42
C ALA A 19 -2.95 0.91 -18.47
N VAL A 20 -4.04 0.17 -18.42
CA VAL A 20 -4.28 -0.95 -19.36
C VAL A 20 -4.39 -0.47 -20.80
N THR A 21 -4.94 0.73 -21.02
CA THR A 21 -5.12 1.32 -22.36
C THR A 21 -3.95 2.19 -22.83
N GLY A 22 -2.90 2.37 -22.01
CA GLY A 22 -1.75 3.23 -22.35
C GLY A 22 -2.09 4.73 -22.41
N ARG A 23 -3.15 5.17 -21.74
CA ARG A 23 -3.60 6.57 -21.68
C ARG A 23 -2.99 7.26 -20.46
N GLU A 24 -1.72 7.64 -20.57
CA GLU A 24 -0.95 8.25 -19.48
C GLU A 24 -1.61 9.51 -18.89
N ARG A 25 -2.26 10.32 -19.73
CA ARG A 25 -3.01 11.51 -19.27
C ARG A 25 -4.08 11.19 -18.23
N LEU A 26 -4.75 10.04 -18.35
CA LEU A 26 -5.75 9.62 -17.36
C LEU A 26 -5.10 9.30 -16.02
N GLN A 27 -3.92 8.66 -16.04
CA GLN A 27 -3.17 8.37 -14.82
C GLN A 27 -2.68 9.64 -14.14
N TRP A 28 -2.12 10.60 -14.89
CA TRP A 28 -1.72 11.91 -14.35
C TRP A 28 -2.88 12.68 -13.72
N LEU A 29 -4.09 12.55 -14.27
CA LEU A 29 -5.27 13.21 -13.72
C LEU A 29 -5.81 12.52 -12.47
N THR A 30 -5.84 11.18 -12.45
CA THR A 30 -6.63 10.43 -11.46
C THR A 30 -5.81 9.75 -10.37
N LYS A 31 -4.57 9.32 -10.66
CA LYS A 31 -3.69 8.69 -9.66
C LYS A 31 -3.38 9.66 -8.49
N PRO A 32 -3.06 10.95 -8.72
CA PRO A 32 -2.83 11.89 -7.63
C PRO A 32 -4.07 12.22 -6.79
N LEU A 33 -5.28 11.90 -7.27
CA LEU A 33 -6.53 12.13 -6.53
C LEU A 33 -6.84 11.04 -5.52
N LEU A 34 -6.24 9.85 -5.65
CA LEU A 34 -6.55 8.69 -4.82
C LEU A 34 -6.37 9.00 -3.32
N MET A 35 -5.17 9.41 -2.93
CA MET A 35 -4.86 9.63 -1.53
C MET A 35 -5.56 10.87 -0.93
N PRO A 36 -5.67 12.01 -1.65
CA PRO A 36 -6.48 13.14 -1.20
C PRO A 36 -7.96 12.81 -0.95
N LEU A 37 -8.58 11.93 -1.74
CA LEU A 37 -9.97 11.50 -1.50
C LEU A 37 -10.11 10.71 -0.19
N LEU A 38 -9.14 9.83 0.11
CA LEU A 38 -9.10 9.13 1.40
C LEU A 38 -8.77 10.06 2.56
N ALA A 39 -7.93 11.08 2.34
CA ALA A 39 -7.58 12.09 3.32
C ALA A 39 -8.81 12.97 3.65
N ALA A 40 -9.55 13.41 2.65
CA ALA A 40 -10.82 14.12 2.82
C ALA A 40 -11.84 13.27 3.59
N ASP A 41 -11.95 11.97 3.24
CA ASP A 41 -12.83 11.04 3.97
C ASP A 41 -12.37 10.82 5.41
N THR A 42 -11.09 11.01 5.71
CA THR A 42 -10.51 10.95 7.06
C THR A 42 -10.81 12.22 7.86
N VAL A 43 -10.73 13.40 7.23
CA VAL A 43 -11.04 14.70 7.87
C VAL A 43 -12.53 14.80 8.20
N ALA A 44 -13.40 14.32 7.32
CA ALA A 44 -14.85 14.34 7.50
C ALA A 44 -15.37 13.39 8.61
N ARG A 45 -14.47 12.71 9.34
CA ARG A 45 -14.80 11.81 10.46
C ARG A 45 -14.48 12.50 11.78
N ASP A 46 -15.38 12.44 12.74
CA ASP A 46 -15.10 12.92 14.11
C ASP A 46 -14.53 11.84 15.04
N GLU A 47 -14.51 10.59 14.59
CA GLU A 47 -14.34 9.40 15.43
C GLU A 47 -12.86 9.02 15.67
N LEU A 48 -11.92 9.61 14.92
CA LEU A 48 -10.51 9.30 15.05
C LEU A 48 -9.85 10.20 16.10
N ASP A 49 -9.08 9.55 16.99
CA ASP A 49 -8.11 10.20 17.87
C ASP A 49 -7.30 11.26 17.09
N PRO A 50 -7.14 12.50 17.61
CA PRO A 50 -6.49 13.58 16.87
C PRO A 50 -5.07 13.23 16.42
N VAL A 51 -4.32 12.46 17.21
CA VAL A 51 -2.95 12.06 16.86
C VAL A 51 -2.98 10.98 15.78
N GLU A 52 -3.88 10.00 15.87
CA GLU A 52 -4.05 8.99 14.80
C GLU A 52 -4.46 9.64 13.48
N ARG A 53 -5.36 10.62 13.54
CA ARG A 53 -5.78 11.39 12.38
C ARG A 53 -4.60 12.09 11.71
N ARG A 54 -3.74 12.78 12.49
CA ARG A 54 -2.55 13.46 11.95
C ARG A 54 -1.56 12.48 11.31
N ILE A 55 -1.32 11.33 11.95
CA ILE A 55 -0.45 10.29 11.41
C ILE A 55 -0.99 9.76 10.07
N LEU A 56 -2.30 9.46 10.02
CA LEU A 56 -2.94 8.96 8.81
C LEU A 56 -2.90 10.01 7.68
N LEU A 57 -3.22 11.27 7.97
CA LEU A 57 -3.15 12.35 6.98
C LEU A 57 -1.72 12.58 6.46
N GLY A 58 -0.72 12.56 7.34
CA GLY A 58 0.68 12.64 6.94
C GLY A 58 1.10 11.45 6.07
N SER A 59 0.63 10.26 6.39
CA SER A 59 0.88 9.05 5.59
C SER A 59 0.27 9.16 4.20
N LEU A 60 -0.98 9.64 4.10
CA LEU A 60 -1.68 9.83 2.83
C LEU A 60 -1.06 10.96 2.00
N ALA A 61 -0.55 12.03 2.63
CA ALA A 61 0.20 13.07 1.94
C ALA A 61 1.50 12.50 1.33
N ALA A 62 2.27 11.73 2.11
CA ALA A 62 3.46 11.05 1.62
C ALA A 62 3.12 10.06 0.48
N ALA A 63 2.02 9.33 0.59
CA ALA A 63 1.51 8.45 -0.47
C ALA A 63 1.13 9.22 -1.74
N THR A 64 0.52 10.41 -1.61
CA THR A 64 0.20 11.28 -2.75
C THR A 64 1.46 11.69 -3.50
N VAL A 65 2.52 12.09 -2.77
CA VAL A 65 3.82 12.43 -3.35
C VAL A 65 4.42 11.20 -4.03
N GLY A 66 4.38 10.04 -3.38
CA GLY A 66 4.82 8.76 -3.94
C GLY A 66 4.11 8.42 -5.25
N ASP A 67 2.79 8.58 -5.29
CA ASP A 67 1.95 8.32 -6.46
C ASP A 67 2.36 9.18 -7.66
N VAL A 68 2.63 10.46 -7.45
CA VAL A 68 3.07 11.40 -8.50
C VAL A 68 4.47 11.04 -9.01
N LEU A 69 5.41 10.77 -8.08
CA LEU A 69 6.78 10.42 -8.43
C LEU A 69 6.86 9.10 -9.20
N LEU A 70 5.98 8.15 -8.86
CA LEU A 70 5.95 6.81 -9.43
C LEU A 70 5.01 6.66 -10.65
N ILE A 71 4.64 7.77 -11.31
CA ILE A 71 3.90 7.69 -12.60
C ILE A 71 4.78 7.10 -13.71
N ASP A 72 6.09 7.38 -13.68
CA ASP A 72 7.06 6.76 -14.56
C ASP A 72 8.00 5.86 -13.73
N PRO A 73 7.59 4.61 -13.45
CA PRO A 73 8.36 3.67 -12.65
C PRO A 73 9.59 3.12 -13.38
N ASP A 74 9.79 3.48 -14.67
CA ASP A 74 10.91 3.01 -15.46
C ASP A 74 12.16 3.92 -15.37
N ASP A 75 12.02 5.09 -14.75
CA ASP A 75 13.13 5.94 -14.31
C ASP A 75 13.56 5.57 -12.88
N ASP A 76 14.83 5.15 -12.72
CA ASP A 76 15.36 4.71 -11.43
C ASP A 76 15.31 5.80 -10.34
N ARG A 77 15.54 7.08 -10.70
CA ARG A 77 15.50 8.18 -9.74
C ARG A 77 14.08 8.41 -9.25
N ARG A 78 13.11 8.37 -10.16
CA ARG A 78 11.69 8.49 -9.85
C ARG A 78 11.20 7.32 -9.02
N LEU A 79 11.62 6.11 -9.36
CA LEU A 79 11.32 4.89 -8.61
C LEU A 79 11.86 4.98 -7.17
N ILE A 80 13.12 5.39 -6.99
CA ILE A 80 13.72 5.57 -5.65
C ILE A 80 13.00 6.67 -4.86
N ALA A 81 12.70 7.81 -5.49
CA ALA A 81 12.02 8.93 -4.83
C ALA A 81 10.58 8.56 -4.42
N GLY A 82 9.86 7.84 -5.29
CA GLY A 82 8.55 7.27 -5.01
C GLY A 82 8.60 6.28 -3.84
N ALA A 83 9.51 5.30 -3.91
CA ALA A 83 9.73 4.32 -2.84
C ALA A 83 10.08 4.99 -1.49
N SER A 84 10.87 6.06 -1.50
CA SER A 84 11.21 6.84 -0.30
C SER A 84 9.96 7.51 0.30
N SER A 85 9.09 8.05 -0.53
CA SER A 85 7.83 8.66 -0.09
C SER A 85 6.87 7.60 0.48
N PHE A 86 6.79 6.43 -0.16
CA PHE A 86 6.05 5.30 0.39
C PHE A 86 6.67 4.76 1.69
N ALA A 87 8.00 4.82 1.87
CA ALA A 87 8.64 4.44 3.13
C ALA A 87 8.15 5.30 4.31
N VAL A 88 7.98 6.61 4.07
CA VAL A 88 7.40 7.54 5.06
C VAL A 88 5.95 7.16 5.36
N MET A 89 5.14 6.88 4.33
CA MET A 89 3.77 6.39 4.52
C MET A 89 3.72 5.09 5.32
N GLN A 90 4.54 4.08 4.98
CA GLN A 90 4.57 2.79 5.68
C GLN A 90 5.04 2.92 7.13
N THR A 91 5.95 3.86 7.40
CA THR A 91 6.34 4.20 8.77
C THR A 91 5.16 4.78 9.53
N GLY A 92 4.40 5.71 8.93
CA GLY A 92 3.18 6.25 9.52
C GLY A 92 2.12 5.18 9.80
N TYR A 93 1.89 4.26 8.87
CA TYR A 93 1.04 3.09 9.10
C TYR A 93 1.55 2.19 10.23
N SER A 94 2.86 1.93 10.28
CA SER A 94 3.46 1.14 11.37
C SER A 94 3.21 1.78 12.74
N VAL A 95 3.41 3.10 12.85
CA VAL A 95 3.11 3.85 14.09
C VAL A 95 1.63 3.77 14.42
N LEU A 96 0.74 3.90 13.43
CA LEU A 96 -0.71 3.82 13.62
C LEU A 96 -1.14 2.45 14.18
N TRP A 97 -0.67 1.36 13.57
CA TRP A 97 -0.98 0.00 14.03
C TRP A 97 -0.41 -0.28 15.42
N TRP A 98 0.81 0.18 15.68
CA TRP A 98 1.45 0.05 16.99
C TRP A 98 0.66 0.76 18.10
N ARG A 99 0.17 1.99 17.84
CA ARG A 99 -0.68 2.74 18.76
C ARG A 99 -2.03 2.05 19.02
N ARG A 100 -2.55 1.33 18.01
CA ARG A 100 -3.75 0.50 18.12
C ARG A 100 -3.52 -0.85 18.81
N GLY A 101 -2.33 -1.07 19.37
CA GLY A 101 -1.99 -2.26 20.15
C GLY A 101 -1.37 -3.40 19.35
N ALA A 102 -1.17 -3.25 18.03
CA ALA A 102 -0.50 -4.27 17.23
C ALA A 102 0.94 -4.49 17.70
N ARG A 103 1.38 -5.74 17.73
CA ARG A 103 2.75 -6.14 18.07
C ARG A 103 3.29 -7.13 17.04
N PRO A 104 4.60 -7.07 16.73
CA PRO A 104 5.21 -7.99 15.78
C PRO A 104 5.15 -9.41 16.35
N ARG A 105 4.63 -10.35 15.55
CA ARG A 105 4.62 -11.78 15.89
C ARG A 105 5.54 -12.54 14.94
N ALA A 106 6.43 -13.35 15.49
CA ALA A 106 7.40 -14.12 14.70
C ALA A 106 6.73 -14.99 13.63
N ALA A 107 5.61 -15.64 13.95
CA ALA A 107 4.84 -16.47 13.01
C ALA A 107 4.30 -15.70 11.79
N ILE A 108 4.05 -14.39 11.94
CA ILE A 108 3.56 -13.51 10.86
C ILE A 108 4.75 -12.90 10.10
N ALA A 109 5.79 -12.51 10.83
CA ALA A 109 6.97 -11.85 10.27
C ALA A 109 7.87 -12.81 9.49
N ALA A 110 8.07 -14.05 9.96
CA ALA A 110 9.04 -14.97 9.38
C ALA A 110 8.78 -15.31 7.89
N PRO A 111 7.55 -15.66 7.44
CA PRO A 111 7.28 -15.89 6.02
C PRO A 111 7.54 -14.64 5.17
N ARG A 112 7.23 -13.45 5.72
CA ARG A 112 7.44 -12.16 5.04
C ARG A 112 8.93 -11.81 4.93
N LEU A 113 9.71 -12.09 5.98
CA LEU A 113 11.17 -11.92 5.97
C LEU A 113 11.84 -12.82 4.94
N LEU A 114 11.39 -14.08 4.80
CA LEU A 114 11.90 -15.00 3.78
C LEU A 114 11.58 -14.50 2.36
N ALA A 115 10.34 -14.09 2.12
CA ALA A 115 9.94 -13.52 0.83
C ALA A 115 10.73 -12.25 0.50
N TRP A 116 10.93 -11.37 1.48
CA TRP A 116 11.71 -10.14 1.34
C TRP A 116 13.19 -10.42 1.08
N ALA A 117 13.80 -11.39 1.79
CA ALA A 117 15.19 -11.80 1.54
C ALA A 117 15.37 -12.32 0.11
N GLY A 118 14.42 -13.11 -0.39
CA GLY A 118 14.40 -13.55 -1.79
C GLY A 118 14.31 -12.39 -2.78
N ALA A 119 13.42 -11.43 -2.53
CA ALA A 119 13.27 -10.23 -3.36
C ALA A 119 14.53 -9.35 -3.34
N ALA A 120 15.14 -9.15 -2.16
CA ALA A 120 16.38 -8.40 -2.01
C ALA A 120 17.55 -9.08 -2.74
N GLY A 121 17.66 -10.41 -2.65
CA GLY A 121 18.64 -11.20 -3.41
C GLY A 121 18.46 -11.07 -4.92
N LEU A 122 17.22 -11.14 -5.40
CA LEU A 122 16.89 -10.95 -6.81
C LEU A 122 17.23 -9.54 -7.30
N LEU A 123 16.88 -8.50 -6.52
CA LEU A 123 17.23 -7.11 -6.81
C LEU A 123 18.74 -6.91 -6.85
N ARG A 124 19.48 -7.48 -5.89
CA ARG A 124 20.94 -7.42 -5.86
C ARG A 124 21.56 -8.03 -7.12
N ALA A 125 21.00 -9.13 -7.61
CA ALA A 125 21.50 -9.83 -8.79
C ALA A 125 21.13 -9.17 -10.12
N LYS A 126 19.95 -8.55 -10.23
CA LYS A 126 19.41 -8.04 -11.51
C LYS A 126 19.39 -6.52 -11.64
N ALA A 127 19.35 -5.79 -10.53
CA ALA A 127 19.28 -4.33 -10.48
C ALA A 127 20.03 -3.78 -9.26
N PRO A 128 21.38 -3.93 -9.20
CA PRO A 128 22.16 -3.62 -8.00
C PRO A 128 22.07 -2.17 -7.52
N VAL A 129 21.83 -1.22 -8.45
CA VAL A 129 21.62 0.20 -8.13
C VAL A 129 20.35 0.42 -7.30
N LEU A 130 19.31 -0.38 -7.56
CA LEU A 130 18.03 -0.30 -6.85
C LEU A 130 18.01 -1.13 -5.56
N ALA A 131 18.95 -2.06 -5.39
CA ALA A 131 18.90 -3.04 -4.32
C ALA A 131 18.86 -2.41 -2.93
N VAL A 132 19.78 -1.49 -2.61
CA VAL A 132 19.83 -0.84 -1.29
C VAL A 132 18.57 -0.01 -1.01
N PRO A 133 18.18 0.97 -1.84
CA PRO A 133 17.02 1.81 -1.54
C PRO A 133 15.71 1.00 -1.48
N LEU A 134 15.49 0.05 -2.40
CA LEU A 134 14.27 -0.76 -2.39
C LEU A 134 14.27 -1.79 -1.26
N THR A 135 15.43 -2.27 -0.81
CA THR A 135 15.52 -3.13 0.38
C THR A 135 15.16 -2.33 1.64
N ALA A 136 15.71 -1.12 1.79
CA ALA A 136 15.38 -0.22 2.91
C ALA A 136 13.89 0.11 2.94
N TYR A 137 13.31 0.45 1.78
CA TYR A 137 11.87 0.60 1.64
C TYR A 137 11.10 -0.68 2.05
N GLY A 138 11.52 -1.84 1.52
CA GLY A 138 10.91 -3.13 1.82
C GLY A 138 10.89 -3.47 3.31
N ALA A 139 11.87 -3.01 4.11
CA ALA A 139 11.86 -3.18 5.56
C ALA A 139 10.72 -2.39 6.23
N THR A 140 10.43 -1.16 5.78
CA THR A 140 9.30 -0.36 6.29
C THR A 140 7.96 -0.98 5.91
N LEU A 141 7.82 -1.43 4.66
CA LEU A 141 6.65 -2.17 4.16
C LEU A 141 6.44 -3.47 4.95
N GLY A 142 7.48 -4.26 5.14
CA GLY A 142 7.42 -5.53 5.88
C GLY A 142 7.00 -5.32 7.34
N THR A 143 7.49 -4.26 7.97
CA THR A 143 7.10 -3.86 9.33
C THR A 143 5.62 -3.47 9.39
N ALA A 144 5.18 -2.58 8.50
CA ALA A 144 3.78 -2.16 8.42
C ALA A 144 2.86 -3.35 8.17
N ALA A 145 3.24 -4.25 7.26
CA ALA A 145 2.47 -5.43 6.92
C ALA A 145 2.40 -6.46 8.04
N ALA A 146 3.49 -6.65 8.79
CA ALA A 146 3.49 -7.53 9.95
C ALA A 146 2.57 -7.00 11.06
N LEU A 147 2.62 -5.70 11.35
CA LEU A 147 1.74 -5.07 12.34
C LEU A 147 0.28 -5.07 11.91
N ALA A 148 -0.01 -4.73 10.65
CA ALA A 148 -1.37 -4.74 10.09
C ALA A 148 -2.01 -6.14 10.10
N SER A 149 -1.19 -7.19 10.13
CA SER A 149 -1.66 -8.58 10.14
C SER A 149 -1.78 -9.17 11.55
N ASP A 150 -1.50 -8.40 12.62
CA ASP A 150 -1.65 -8.87 13.99
C ASP A 150 -3.12 -9.17 14.29
N PRO A 151 -3.50 -10.41 14.66
CA PRO A 151 -4.88 -10.74 15.03
C PRO A 151 -5.36 -9.97 16.27
N GLY A 152 -4.45 -9.39 17.08
CA GLY A 152 -4.81 -8.50 18.17
C GLY A 152 -5.57 -7.24 17.73
N LEU A 153 -5.44 -6.82 16.47
CA LEU A 153 -6.20 -5.70 15.91
C LEU A 153 -7.69 -6.01 15.71
N ALA A 154 -8.04 -7.29 15.51
CA ALA A 154 -9.40 -7.77 15.33
C ALA A 154 -9.56 -9.17 15.93
N PRO A 155 -9.68 -9.30 17.26
CA PRO A 155 -9.64 -10.60 17.95
C PRO A 155 -10.73 -11.59 17.50
N GLU A 156 -11.90 -11.08 17.14
CA GLU A 156 -13.05 -11.87 16.67
C GLU A 156 -12.95 -12.30 15.21
N ALA A 157 -11.92 -11.83 14.48
CA ALA A 157 -11.73 -12.19 13.08
C ALA A 157 -10.94 -13.50 12.96
N LYS A 158 -11.42 -14.37 12.07
CA LYS A 158 -10.73 -15.63 11.76
C LYS A 158 -9.33 -15.32 11.22
N ASN A 159 -8.31 -15.95 11.80
CA ASN A 159 -6.94 -15.88 11.28
C ASN A 159 -6.58 -17.21 10.60
N VAL A 160 -6.07 -17.14 9.38
CA VAL A 160 -5.59 -18.31 8.61
C VAL A 160 -4.16 -18.05 8.18
N ALA A 161 -3.21 -18.86 8.68
CA ALA A 161 -1.79 -18.75 8.33
C ALA A 161 -1.19 -17.33 8.51
N GLY A 162 -1.61 -16.59 9.55
CA GLY A 162 -1.11 -15.24 9.79
C GLY A 162 -1.77 -14.17 8.91
N LEU A 163 -2.88 -14.48 8.26
CA LEU A 163 -3.76 -13.53 7.56
C LEU A 163 -5.11 -13.45 8.28
N THR A 164 -5.45 -12.26 8.74
CA THR A 164 -6.78 -11.96 9.30
C THR A 164 -7.79 -11.85 8.16
N ILE A 165 -8.83 -12.69 8.20
CA ILE A 165 -9.88 -12.74 7.19
C ILE A 165 -10.90 -11.63 7.48
N PRO A 166 -11.25 -10.80 6.50
CA PRO A 166 -12.23 -9.74 6.66
C PRO A 166 -13.58 -10.24 7.19
N ASN A 167 -14.12 -9.56 8.20
CA ASN A 167 -15.46 -9.75 8.74
C ASN A 167 -16.16 -8.39 8.93
N SER A 168 -17.17 -8.34 9.80
CA SER A 168 -17.91 -7.11 10.13
C SER A 168 -17.07 -6.05 10.84
N ASP A 169 -15.99 -6.43 11.54
CA ASP A 169 -15.05 -5.48 12.12
C ASP A 169 -14.14 -4.93 11.02
N PRO A 170 -14.18 -3.63 10.70
CA PRO A 170 -13.32 -3.03 9.68
C PRO A 170 -11.82 -3.26 9.91
N ARG A 171 -11.39 -3.44 11.16
CA ARG A 171 -9.98 -3.67 11.52
C ARG A 171 -9.45 -5.01 10.98
N SER A 172 -10.33 -5.97 10.73
CA SER A 172 -9.98 -7.26 10.12
C SER A 172 -9.43 -7.12 8.69
N ARG A 173 -9.66 -5.97 8.03
CA ARG A 173 -9.27 -5.72 6.64
C ARG A 173 -7.82 -5.28 6.48
N TYR A 174 -7.17 -4.82 7.54
CA TYR A 174 -5.80 -4.28 7.48
C TYR A 174 -4.80 -5.32 6.99
N GLY A 175 -4.92 -6.59 7.42
CA GLY A 175 -4.04 -7.67 6.98
C GLY A 175 -4.14 -7.94 5.48
N VAL A 176 -5.36 -7.96 4.92
CA VAL A 176 -5.58 -8.11 3.47
C VAL A 176 -5.09 -6.87 2.71
N GLY A 177 -5.34 -5.67 3.23
CA GLY A 177 -4.83 -4.44 2.65
C GLY A 177 -3.31 -4.43 2.55
N ALA A 178 -2.61 -4.81 3.63
CA ALA A 178 -1.16 -4.92 3.66
C ALA A 178 -0.61 -5.99 2.70
N LEU A 179 -1.30 -7.13 2.59
CA LEU A 179 -0.94 -8.17 1.63
C LEU A 179 -1.04 -7.65 0.19
N LEU A 180 -2.15 -7.00 -0.16
CA LEU A 180 -2.34 -6.41 -1.49
C LEU A 180 -1.30 -5.33 -1.79
N PHE A 181 -0.91 -4.53 -0.80
CA PHE A 181 0.17 -3.54 -0.96
C PHE A 181 1.50 -4.24 -1.29
N THR A 182 1.83 -5.29 -0.54
CA THR A 182 3.06 -6.06 -0.74
C THR A 182 3.09 -6.73 -2.12
N VAL A 183 1.94 -7.26 -2.57
CA VAL A 183 1.78 -7.82 -3.91
C VAL A 183 1.99 -6.75 -4.97
N SER A 184 1.37 -5.57 -4.82
CA SER A 184 1.55 -4.43 -5.73
C SER A 184 3.03 -4.08 -5.92
N ASP A 185 3.78 -3.91 -4.83
CA ASP A 185 5.18 -3.52 -4.90
C ASP A 185 6.08 -4.63 -5.43
N GLY A 186 5.79 -5.88 -5.06
CA GLY A 186 6.44 -7.04 -5.64
C GLY A 186 6.25 -7.07 -7.16
N LEU A 187 5.04 -6.76 -7.64
CA LEU A 187 4.75 -6.68 -9.07
C LEU A 187 5.44 -5.50 -9.76
N ILE A 188 5.68 -4.37 -9.09
CA ILE A 188 6.51 -3.28 -9.63
C ILE A 188 7.93 -3.80 -9.92
N VAL A 189 8.53 -4.52 -8.96
CA VAL A 189 9.86 -5.11 -9.13
C VAL A 189 9.86 -6.15 -10.26
N LEU A 190 8.87 -7.05 -10.29
CA LEU A 190 8.78 -8.07 -11.34
C LEU A 190 8.56 -7.45 -12.72
N ARG A 191 7.69 -6.43 -12.83
CA ARG A 191 7.48 -5.65 -14.07
C ARG A 191 8.80 -5.05 -14.53
N ARG A 192 9.55 -4.41 -13.62
CA ARG A 192 10.84 -3.77 -13.91
C ARG A 192 11.87 -4.77 -14.45
N LEU A 193 11.93 -5.96 -13.88
CA LEU A 193 12.94 -6.97 -14.23
C LEU A 193 12.58 -7.81 -15.46
N PHE A 194 11.29 -8.05 -15.71
CA PHE A 194 10.84 -9.07 -16.66
C PHE A 194 9.91 -8.57 -17.77
N ALA A 195 9.20 -7.44 -17.61
CA ALA A 195 8.32 -6.94 -18.66
C ALA A 195 9.13 -6.23 -19.77
N ARG A 196 9.13 -6.81 -20.97
CA ARG A 196 9.94 -6.35 -22.11
C ARG A 196 9.12 -5.61 -23.16
N ASP A 197 7.91 -6.08 -23.43
CA ASP A 197 7.01 -5.50 -24.40
C ASP A 197 5.97 -4.57 -23.75
N GLU A 198 5.44 -3.68 -24.59
CA GLU A 198 4.50 -2.64 -24.18
C GLU A 198 3.18 -3.21 -23.63
N ARG A 199 2.70 -4.32 -24.17
CA ARG A 199 1.45 -4.95 -23.73
C ARG A 199 1.61 -5.51 -22.33
N THR A 200 2.68 -6.28 -22.08
CA THR A 200 2.98 -6.85 -20.76
C THR A 200 3.17 -5.75 -19.73
N ARG A 201 3.85 -4.64 -20.09
CA ARG A 201 4.01 -3.47 -19.22
C ARG A 201 2.67 -2.84 -18.82
N ARG A 202 1.76 -2.62 -19.77
CA ARG A 202 0.43 -2.02 -19.52
C ARG A 202 -0.46 -2.90 -18.65
N VAL A 203 -0.51 -4.21 -18.94
CA VAL A 203 -1.32 -5.15 -18.15
C VAL A 203 -0.76 -5.26 -16.73
N SER A 204 0.57 -5.38 -16.59
CA SER A 204 1.22 -5.43 -15.27
C SER A 204 0.94 -4.16 -14.47
N GLU A 205 1.06 -2.98 -15.10
CA GLU A 205 0.75 -1.69 -14.49
C GLU A 205 -0.71 -1.62 -14.02
N GLY A 206 -1.66 -2.10 -14.83
CA GLY A 206 -3.06 -2.18 -14.45
C GLY A 206 -3.30 -3.04 -13.21
N VAL A 207 -2.65 -4.21 -13.12
CA VAL A 207 -2.75 -5.10 -11.94
C VAL A 207 -2.10 -4.46 -10.71
N ILE A 208 -0.92 -3.86 -10.86
CA ILE A 208 -0.22 -3.11 -9.81
C ILE A 208 -1.17 -2.06 -9.23
N LEU A 209 -1.71 -1.18 -10.07
CA LEU A 209 -2.58 -0.09 -9.64
C LEU A 209 -3.89 -0.58 -9.03
N ALA A 210 -4.47 -1.69 -9.53
CA ALA A 210 -5.66 -2.28 -8.95
C ALA A 210 -5.40 -2.84 -7.54
N THR A 211 -4.30 -3.58 -7.36
CA THR A 211 -3.90 -4.12 -6.06
C THR A 211 -3.53 -3.01 -5.07
N TYR A 212 -2.80 -1.99 -5.52
CA TYR A 212 -2.49 -0.77 -4.75
C TYR A 212 -3.76 -0.04 -4.29
N ALA A 213 -4.69 0.20 -5.21
CA ALA A 213 -5.92 0.93 -4.86
C ALA A 213 -6.79 0.14 -3.88
N ALA A 214 -6.91 -1.17 -4.07
CA ALA A 214 -7.60 -2.03 -3.12
C ALA A 214 -6.89 -2.03 -1.75
N ALA A 215 -5.55 -2.06 -1.72
CA ALA A 215 -4.77 -2.00 -0.50
C ALA A 215 -5.05 -0.73 0.31
N GLN A 216 -4.92 0.44 -0.32
CA GLN A 216 -5.14 1.72 0.34
C GLN A 216 -6.58 1.91 0.80
N TYR A 217 -7.55 1.42 0.01
CA TYR A 217 -8.94 1.41 0.45
C TYR A 217 -9.11 0.66 1.77
N LEU A 218 -8.58 -0.56 1.88
CA LEU A 218 -8.71 -1.39 3.08
C LEU A 218 -7.90 -0.86 4.27
N LEU A 219 -6.69 -0.35 4.04
CA LEU A 219 -5.81 0.16 5.10
C LEU A 219 -6.33 1.45 5.75
N THR A 220 -7.14 2.23 5.04
CA THR A 220 -7.72 3.50 5.53
C THR A 220 -9.13 3.36 6.08
N GLU A 221 -9.61 2.13 6.22
CA GLU A 221 -10.94 1.88 6.75
C GLU A 221 -11.01 2.24 8.25
N PRO A 222 -12.05 2.98 8.68
CA PRO A 222 -12.11 3.46 10.05
C PRO A 222 -12.24 2.28 11.02
N PRO A 223 -11.59 2.34 12.19
CA PRO A 223 -11.95 1.44 13.29
C PRO A 223 -13.41 1.71 13.71
N THR A 224 -14.15 0.66 14.07
CA THR A 224 -15.48 0.83 14.66
C THR A 224 -15.37 1.60 15.99
N LYS A 225 -16.40 2.39 16.34
CA LYS A 225 -16.50 2.94 17.70
C LYS A 225 -16.41 1.80 18.70
N ALA A 226 -15.51 1.92 19.68
CA ALA A 226 -15.67 1.17 20.92
C ALA A 226 -16.98 1.67 21.53
N LEU A 227 -17.95 0.76 21.70
CA LEU A 227 -19.13 1.01 22.53
C LEU A 227 -18.72 1.06 23.99
#